data_AF-A0A7Y5E3A5-F1
#
_entry.id   AF-A0A7Y5E3A5-F1
#
_cell.length_a   1.000
_cell.length_b   1.000
_cell.length_c   1.000
_cell.angle_alpha   90.00
_cell.angle_beta   90.00
_cell.angle_gamma   90.00
#
_symmetry.space_group_name_H-M   'P 1'
#
loop_
_entity.id
_entity.type
_entity.pdbx_description
1 polymer ?
#
loop_
_entity_poly.entity_id
_entity_poly.type
_entity_poly.pdbx_seq_one_letter_code
_entity_poly.pdbx_strand_id
1 'polypeptide(L)'
;MSDSPSSPLEVPRVWERRALGSAVRATLVVAVLAGAGATIRTLPLFWGAQADARVALPFARSLLIVALEIAILVGWPAGWAFAAHGLVERGEARVYGALGEGPRALARRLWPQAAAFAGALAIISLLGGRDAAAPGRVVNELIANGRIACLASGKPTAVPVPFVSASWLCGPGFPPRLVGKAPVGGVVYLAHRVELSGDLRTLELEDAHFTVKNVELSVGQLTLRGLPAYLRASSVPASFRALALVLGALVSALASVLFTFRRAPRHSLIAVAVGASGPLAALGVLRLLEQLPRGPAFALFLLVPAAAGGATALAGVILSRLRWSRRAGTS
;
A
#
# COMPACT_ATOMS: atom_id res chain seq x y z
N MET A 1 42.79 34.17 -1.42
CA MET A 1 41.40 33.72 -1.60
C MET A 1 40.94 33.27 -0.23
N SER A 2 40.37 34.20 0.52
CA SER A 2 40.02 34.01 1.93
C SER A 2 38.58 33.55 1.97
N ASP A 3 38.36 32.26 2.26
CA ASP A 3 37.02 31.73 2.53
C ASP A 3 36.49 32.42 3.78
N SER A 4 35.62 33.42 3.58
CA SER A 4 34.84 34.02 4.65
C SER A 4 34.14 32.89 5.41
N PRO A 5 34.23 32.86 6.76
CA PRO A 5 33.61 31.81 7.55
C PRO A 5 32.12 31.80 7.26
N SER A 6 31.67 30.70 6.64
CA SER A 6 30.27 30.38 6.42
C SER A 6 29.48 30.74 7.68
N SER A 7 28.53 31.65 7.55
CA SER A 7 27.74 32.16 8.67
C SER A 7 27.24 31.02 9.57
N PRO A 8 27.23 31.18 10.91
CA PRO A 8 26.86 30.11 11.86
C PRO A 8 25.44 29.54 11.67
N LEU A 9 24.64 30.13 10.77
CA LEU A 9 23.31 29.68 10.38
C LEU A 9 23.28 28.66 9.21
N GLU A 10 24.40 28.33 8.57
CA GLU A 10 24.40 27.38 7.43
C GLU A 10 24.45 25.91 7.84
N VAL A 11 25.11 25.60 8.96
CA VAL A 11 25.30 24.22 9.47
C VAL A 11 23.97 23.47 9.73
N PRO A 12 22.89 24.09 10.25
CA PRO A 12 21.61 23.41 10.49
C PRO A 12 20.95 22.84 9.22
N ARG A 13 21.07 23.55 8.08
CA ARG A 13 20.36 23.19 6.84
C ARG A 13 20.96 21.96 6.14
N VAL A 14 22.20 21.60 6.46
CA VAL A 14 22.88 20.46 5.82
C VAL A 14 22.27 19.13 6.26
N TRP A 15 21.96 18.98 7.56
CA TRP A 15 21.31 17.77 8.08
C TRP A 15 19.94 17.54 7.44
N GLU A 16 19.09 18.58 7.44
CA GLU A 16 17.74 18.51 6.89
C GLU A 16 17.77 18.08 5.41
N ARG A 17 18.63 18.68 4.58
CA ARG A 17 18.75 18.32 3.17
C ARG A 17 19.22 16.88 2.97
N ARG A 18 20.18 16.41 3.77
CA ARG A 18 20.69 15.03 3.70
C ARG A 18 19.61 14.02 4.12
N ALA A 19 18.87 14.31 5.19
CA ALA A 19 17.76 13.46 5.65
C ALA A 19 16.66 13.36 4.60
N LEU A 20 16.26 14.49 4.01
CA LEU A 20 15.26 14.53 2.93
C LEU A 20 15.74 13.77 1.69
N GLY A 21 16.95 14.03 1.20
CA GLY A 21 17.50 13.35 0.03
C GLY A 21 17.68 11.85 0.23
N SER A 22 17.97 11.40 1.45
CA SER A 22 17.99 9.98 1.80
C SER A 22 16.59 9.36 1.82
N ALA A 23 15.61 10.04 2.44
CA ALA A 23 14.21 9.60 2.48
C ALA A 23 13.60 9.48 1.08
N VAL A 24 13.84 10.47 0.21
CA VAL A 24 13.35 10.46 -1.18
C VAL A 24 13.96 9.29 -1.96
N ARG A 25 15.29 9.07 -1.87
CA ARG A 25 15.95 7.95 -2.56
C ARG A 25 15.46 6.59 -2.06
N ALA A 26 15.34 6.42 -0.74
CA ALA A 26 14.82 5.18 -0.16
C ALA A 26 13.36 4.94 -0.60
N THR A 27 12.51 5.98 -0.59
CA THR A 27 11.13 5.91 -1.08
C THR A 27 11.08 5.53 -2.55
N LEU A 28 11.92 6.12 -3.40
CA LEU A 28 12.01 5.78 -4.83
C LEU A 28 12.38 4.30 -5.04
N VAL A 29 13.40 3.81 -4.31
CA VAL A 29 13.81 2.40 -4.40
C VAL A 29 12.67 1.47 -4.00
N VAL A 30 11.99 1.74 -2.88
CA VAL A 30 10.85 0.93 -2.46
C VAL A 30 9.68 1.05 -3.45
N ALA A 31 9.45 2.23 -4.04
CA ALA A 31 8.42 2.44 -5.06
C ALA A 31 8.69 1.61 -6.32
N VAL A 32 9.94 1.53 -6.79
CA VAL A 32 10.32 0.69 -7.93
C VAL A 32 10.09 -0.79 -7.60
N LEU A 33 10.49 -1.25 -6.42
CA LEU A 33 10.29 -2.65 -6.00
C LEU A 33 8.80 -3.01 -5.86
N ALA A 34 8.02 -2.14 -5.22
CA ALA A 34 6.58 -2.32 -5.05
C ALA A 34 5.84 -2.23 -6.40
N GLY A 35 6.25 -1.31 -7.26
CA GLY A 35 5.75 -1.15 -8.63
C GLY A 35 6.03 -2.40 -9.47
N ALA A 36 7.24 -2.95 -9.43
CA ALA A 36 7.57 -4.20 -10.12
C ALA A 36 6.68 -5.36 -9.63
N GLY A 37 6.44 -5.46 -8.32
CA GLY A 37 5.49 -6.44 -7.76
C GLY A 37 4.05 -6.24 -8.24
N ALA A 38 3.60 -4.99 -8.37
CA ALA A 38 2.29 -4.66 -8.93
C ALA A 38 2.22 -5.04 -10.42
N THR A 39 3.25 -4.71 -11.21
CA THR A 39 3.34 -5.04 -12.63
C THR A 39 3.32 -6.54 -12.86
N ILE A 40 4.08 -7.32 -12.10
CA ILE A 40 4.09 -8.80 -12.22
C ILE A 40 2.69 -9.37 -11.98
N ARG A 41 1.91 -8.80 -11.06
CA ARG A 41 0.53 -9.23 -10.80
C ARG A 41 -0.46 -8.79 -11.86
N THR A 42 -0.23 -7.67 -12.55
CA THR A 42 -1.11 -7.17 -13.61
C THR A 42 -0.75 -7.72 -14.99
N LEU A 43 0.48 -8.19 -15.19
CA LEU A 43 0.98 -8.67 -16.47
C LEU A 43 0.09 -9.76 -17.11
N PRO A 44 -0.46 -10.75 -16.37
CA PRO A 44 -1.38 -11.71 -16.96
C PRO A 44 -2.64 -11.07 -17.58
N LEU A 45 -3.07 -9.91 -17.06
CA LEU A 45 -4.24 -9.18 -17.59
C LEU A 45 -3.94 -8.53 -18.94
N PHE A 46 -2.69 -8.12 -19.18
CA PHE A 46 -2.27 -7.48 -20.43
C PHE A 46 -1.84 -8.49 -21.49
N TRP A 47 -1.40 -9.68 -21.09
CA TRP A 47 -0.93 -10.71 -22.02
C TRP A 47 -2.07 -11.48 -22.69
N GLY A 48 -3.27 -11.51 -22.09
CA GLY A 48 -4.46 -12.02 -22.76
C GLY A 48 -4.77 -11.16 -23.99
N ALA A 49 -4.69 -11.75 -25.19
CA ALA A 49 -4.67 -11.09 -26.52
C ALA A 49 -5.88 -10.18 -26.88
N GLN A 50 -6.74 -9.81 -25.94
CA GLN A 50 -7.99 -9.07 -26.15
C GLN A 50 -8.30 -8.03 -25.06
N ALA A 51 -7.42 -7.83 -24.07
CA ALA A 51 -7.71 -6.88 -23.00
C ALA A 51 -7.40 -5.43 -23.43
N ASP A 52 -8.44 -4.67 -23.75
CA ASP A 52 -8.36 -3.21 -23.91
C ASP A 52 -7.76 -2.60 -22.62
N ALA A 53 -6.74 -1.76 -22.77
CA ALA A 53 -6.06 -1.09 -21.65
C ALA A 53 -7.05 -0.32 -20.75
N ARG A 54 -8.17 0.17 -21.31
CA ARG A 54 -9.25 0.83 -20.56
C ARG A 54 -9.89 -0.08 -19.52
N VAL A 55 -9.94 -1.39 -19.78
CA VAL A 55 -10.46 -2.38 -18.84
C VAL A 55 -9.43 -2.65 -17.74
N ALA A 56 -8.13 -2.69 -18.03
CA ALA A 56 -7.12 -2.97 -16.98
C ALA A 56 -6.77 -1.74 -16.10
N LEU A 57 -7.02 -0.52 -16.58
CA LEU A 57 -6.55 0.72 -15.96
C LEU A 57 -7.05 0.96 -14.53
N PRO A 58 -8.33 0.77 -14.17
CA PRO A 58 -8.80 0.99 -12.80
C PRO A 58 -8.09 0.10 -11.77
N PHE A 59 -7.77 -1.14 -12.18
CA PHE A 59 -7.02 -2.08 -11.36
C PHE A 59 -5.54 -1.71 -11.25
N ALA A 60 -4.90 -1.32 -12.35
CA ALA A 60 -3.52 -0.84 -12.32
C ALA A 60 -3.38 0.41 -11.43
N ARG A 61 -4.35 1.32 -11.48
CA ARG A 61 -4.41 2.52 -10.63
C ARG A 61 -4.48 2.17 -9.14
N SER A 62 -5.36 1.26 -8.73
CA SER A 62 -5.49 0.90 -7.32
C SER A 62 -4.22 0.23 -6.78
N LEU A 63 -3.58 -0.64 -7.57
CA LEU A 63 -2.29 -1.24 -7.21
C LEU A 63 -1.15 -0.22 -7.11
N LEU A 64 -1.11 0.76 -8.02
CA LEU A 64 -0.12 1.84 -7.98
C LEU A 64 -0.26 2.67 -6.69
N ILE A 65 -1.49 3.00 -6.30
CA ILE A 65 -1.77 3.74 -5.05
C ILE A 65 -1.24 2.95 -3.84
N VAL A 66 -1.51 1.64 -3.78
CA VAL A 66 -1.00 0.76 -2.70
C VAL A 66 0.53 0.67 -2.72
N ALA A 67 1.14 0.54 -3.90
CA ALA A 67 2.59 0.51 -4.05
C ALA A 67 3.23 1.81 -3.53
N LEU A 68 2.62 2.96 -3.84
CA LEU A 68 3.08 4.27 -3.38
C LEU A 68 2.88 4.45 -1.87
N GLU A 69 1.76 3.98 -1.31
CA GLU A 69 1.51 3.97 0.14
C GLU A 69 2.63 3.21 0.87
N ILE A 70 2.92 1.99 0.43
CA ILE A 70 3.99 1.14 0.99
C ILE A 70 5.36 1.82 0.83
N ALA A 71 5.62 2.39 -0.35
CA ALA A 71 6.89 3.04 -0.63
C ALA A 71 7.19 4.21 0.30
N ILE A 72 6.22 5.09 0.52
CA ILE A 72 6.34 6.23 1.43
C ILE A 72 6.45 5.72 2.87
N LEU A 73 5.55 4.82 3.26
CA LEU A 73 5.46 4.26 4.61
C LEU A 73 6.75 3.58 5.07
N VAL A 74 7.40 2.80 4.19
CA VAL A 74 8.63 2.04 4.51
C VAL A 74 9.89 2.83 4.16
N GLY A 75 9.92 3.49 3.00
CA GLY A 75 11.10 4.17 2.47
C GLY A 75 11.51 5.37 3.30
N TRP A 76 10.56 6.16 3.80
CA TRP A 76 10.88 7.37 4.55
C TRP A 76 11.59 7.08 5.89
N PRO A 77 11.06 6.20 6.78
CA PRO A 77 11.74 5.85 8.03
C PRO A 77 13.10 5.17 7.80
N ALA A 78 13.22 4.36 6.75
CA ALA A 78 14.48 3.73 6.34
C ALA A 78 15.53 4.76 5.89
N GLY A 79 15.12 5.74 5.08
CA GLY A 79 16.01 6.80 4.61
C GLY A 79 16.47 7.73 5.73
N TRP A 80 15.61 8.06 6.69
CA TRP A 80 16.00 8.81 7.88
C TRP A 80 16.98 8.05 8.78
N ALA A 81 16.74 6.74 8.99
CA ALA A 81 17.66 5.90 9.73
C ALA A 81 19.04 5.82 9.04
N PHE A 82 19.06 5.67 7.71
CA PHE A 82 20.29 5.67 6.92
C PHE A 82 21.04 7.02 7.02
N ALA A 83 20.34 8.14 6.93
CA ALA A 83 20.94 9.46 7.06
C ALA A 83 21.52 9.70 8.46
N ALA A 84 20.78 9.30 9.51
CA ALA A 84 21.25 9.40 10.89
C ALA A 84 22.51 8.53 11.11
N HIS A 85 22.56 7.34 10.51
CA HIS A 85 23.74 6.49 10.57
C HIS A 85 24.95 7.17 9.92
N GLY A 86 24.78 7.79 8.75
CA GLY A 86 25.86 8.53 8.09
C GLY A 86 26.37 9.75 8.88
N LEU A 87 25.54 10.39 9.71
CA LEU A 87 26.00 11.42 10.65
C LEU A 87 26.86 10.84 11.77
N VAL A 88 26.46 9.68 12.29
CA VAL A 88 27.14 9.03 13.40
C VAL A 88 28.48 8.43 12.95
N GLU A 89 28.51 7.81 11.78
CA GLU A 89 29.71 7.21 11.18
C GLU A 89 30.79 8.27 10.90
N ARG A 90 30.40 9.45 10.40
CA ARG A 90 31.32 10.57 10.14
C ARG A 90 31.73 11.33 11.41
N GLY A 91 31.22 10.97 12.58
CA GLY A 91 31.48 11.70 13.83
C GLY A 91 30.79 13.08 13.92
N GLU A 92 30.05 13.51 12.90
CA GLU A 92 29.29 14.78 12.88
C GLU A 92 28.30 14.84 14.05
N ALA A 93 27.69 13.71 14.44
CA ALA A 93 26.81 13.64 15.59
C ALA A 93 27.49 14.05 16.92
N ARG A 94 28.79 13.80 17.08
CA ARG A 94 29.56 14.22 18.26
C ARG A 94 29.83 15.73 18.25
N VAL A 95 30.04 16.31 17.07
CA VAL A 95 30.20 17.76 16.89
C VAL A 95 28.92 18.48 17.32
N TYR A 96 27.75 18.03 16.86
CA TYR A 96 26.46 18.56 17.32
C TYR A 96 26.29 18.41 18.84
N GLY A 97 26.68 17.27 19.41
CA GLY A 97 26.67 17.05 20.85
C GLY A 97 27.58 18.02 21.63
N ALA A 98 28.77 18.32 21.12
CA ALA A 98 29.69 19.30 21.70
C ALA A 98 29.16 20.74 21.64
N LEU A 99 28.33 21.04 20.64
CA LEU A 99 27.59 22.30 20.52
C LEU A 99 26.32 22.35 21.40
N GLY A 100 26.08 21.33 22.24
CA GLY A 100 24.90 21.24 23.10
C GLY A 100 23.63 20.74 22.41
N GLU A 101 23.68 20.36 21.14
CA GLU A 101 22.55 19.82 20.41
C GLU A 101 22.39 18.31 20.65
N GLY A 102 21.49 17.95 21.57
CA GLY A 102 21.15 16.55 21.82
C GLY A 102 20.37 15.88 20.67
N PRO A 103 20.27 14.54 20.65
CA PRO A 103 19.60 13.78 19.58
C PRO A 103 18.11 14.12 19.43
N ARG A 104 17.45 14.54 20.52
CA ARG A 104 16.06 15.03 20.48
C ARG A 104 15.94 16.37 19.75
N ALA A 105 16.93 17.25 19.87
CA ALA A 105 16.94 18.52 19.15
C ALA A 105 17.11 18.29 17.65
N LEU A 106 18.04 17.41 17.26
CA LEU A 106 18.24 17.01 15.86
C LEU A 106 17.00 16.35 15.25
N ALA A 107 16.30 15.49 16.01
CA ALA A 107 15.05 14.88 15.56
C ALA A 107 13.93 15.93 15.39
N ARG A 108 13.81 16.90 16.31
CA ARG A 108 12.80 17.99 16.21
C ARG A 108 12.98 18.87 14.98
N ARG A 109 14.22 19.05 14.49
CA ARG A 109 14.47 19.79 13.23
C ARG A 109 13.83 19.13 12.01
N LEU A 110 13.54 17.82 12.06
CA LEU A 110 12.85 17.12 10.98
C LEU A 110 11.34 17.33 10.99
N TRP A 111 10.77 18.14 11.90
CA TRP A 111 9.32 18.34 11.99
C TRP A 111 8.65 18.86 10.71
N PRO A 112 9.20 19.84 9.97
CA PRO A 112 8.61 20.26 8.70
C PRO A 112 8.56 19.12 7.67
N GLN A 113 9.60 18.29 7.63
CA GLN A 113 9.65 17.10 6.78
C GLN A 113 8.67 16.03 7.25
N ALA A 114 8.52 15.86 8.57
CA ALA A 114 7.55 14.95 9.18
C ALA A 114 6.11 15.34 8.81
N ALA A 115 5.80 16.64 8.81
CA ALA A 115 4.49 17.16 8.42
C ALA A 115 4.22 16.92 6.93
N ALA A 116 5.19 17.21 6.05
CA ALA A 116 5.05 16.93 4.61
C ALA A 116 4.86 15.43 4.32
N PHE A 117 5.66 14.59 4.99
CA PHE A 117 5.53 13.14 4.95
C PHE A 117 4.15 12.65 5.42
N ALA A 118 3.69 13.12 6.58
CA ALA A 118 2.38 12.78 7.13
C ALA A 118 1.25 13.21 6.20
N GLY A 119 1.32 14.41 5.61
CA GLY A 119 0.36 14.89 4.63
C GLY A 119 0.31 14.01 3.38
N ALA A 120 1.47 13.71 2.79
CA ALA A 120 1.55 12.84 1.60
C ALA A 120 0.99 11.44 1.88
N LEU A 121 1.39 10.83 3.00
CA LEU A 121 0.91 9.51 3.39
C LEU A 121 -0.59 9.51 3.71
N ALA A 122 -1.10 10.54 4.39
CA ALA A 122 -2.54 10.68 4.67
C ALA A 122 -3.35 10.78 3.38
N ILE A 123 -2.94 11.61 2.42
CA ILE A 123 -3.63 11.77 1.14
C ILE A 123 -3.68 10.45 0.38
N ILE A 124 -2.54 9.77 0.25
CA ILE A 124 -2.45 8.51 -0.50
C ILE A 124 -3.26 7.40 0.19
N SER A 125 -3.20 7.35 1.53
CA SER A 125 -3.98 6.38 2.30
C SER A 125 -5.49 6.64 2.25
N LEU A 126 -5.91 7.91 2.22
CA LEU A 126 -7.33 8.27 2.02
C LEU A 126 -7.81 7.88 0.63
N LEU A 127 -7.00 8.09 -0.41
CA LEU A 127 -7.31 7.68 -1.78
C LEU A 127 -7.42 6.15 -1.88
N GLY A 128 -6.43 5.42 -1.36
CA GLY A 128 -6.44 3.95 -1.38
C GLY A 128 -7.54 3.35 -0.49
N GLY A 129 -7.81 3.95 0.66
CA GLY A 129 -8.83 3.52 1.61
C GLY A 129 -10.25 3.64 1.04
N ARG A 130 -10.51 4.63 0.19
CA ARG A 130 -11.82 4.77 -0.48
C ARG A 130 -12.10 3.64 -1.47
N ASP A 131 -11.09 3.12 -2.13
CA ASP A 131 -11.23 1.97 -3.05
C ASP A 131 -11.26 0.66 -2.26
N ALA A 132 -10.47 0.55 -1.19
CA ALA A 132 -10.45 -0.61 -0.30
C ALA A 132 -11.75 -0.81 0.50
N ALA A 133 -12.46 0.28 0.82
CA ALA A 133 -13.74 0.22 1.54
C ALA A 133 -14.90 -0.29 0.68
N ALA A 134 -14.81 -0.15 -0.65
CA ALA A 134 -15.85 -0.58 -1.59
C ALA A 134 -15.24 -1.19 -2.86
N PRO A 135 -14.56 -2.36 -2.77
CA PRO A 135 -13.93 -3.00 -3.92
C PRO A 135 -14.93 -3.30 -5.05
N GLY A 136 -16.22 -3.49 -4.74
CA GLY A 136 -17.28 -3.64 -5.73
C GLY A 136 -17.41 -2.46 -6.70
N ARG A 137 -17.10 -1.23 -6.26
CA ARG A 137 -17.10 -0.07 -7.16
C ARG A 137 -16.08 -0.23 -8.28
N VAL A 138 -14.88 -0.71 -7.95
CA VAL A 138 -13.82 -0.95 -8.95
C VAL A 138 -14.27 -2.04 -9.92
N VAL A 139 -14.87 -3.13 -9.43
CA VAL A 139 -15.34 -4.21 -10.31
C VAL A 139 -16.51 -3.76 -11.20
N ASN A 140 -17.44 -2.96 -10.68
CA ASN A 140 -18.53 -2.40 -11.49
C ASN A 140 -17.99 -1.44 -12.57
N GLU A 141 -16.94 -0.67 -12.27
CA GLU A 141 -16.24 0.15 -13.26
C GLU A 141 -15.58 -0.72 -14.34
N LEU A 142 -14.96 -1.85 -13.97
CA LEU A 142 -14.39 -2.82 -14.91
C LEU A 142 -15.47 -3.44 -15.82
N ILE A 143 -16.62 -3.83 -15.25
CA ILE A 143 -17.77 -4.36 -16.00
C ILE A 143 -18.31 -3.31 -16.97
N ALA A 144 -18.48 -2.07 -16.51
CA ALA A 144 -18.96 -0.96 -17.35
C ALA A 144 -17.98 -0.64 -18.50
N ASN A 145 -16.68 -0.55 -18.21
CA ASN A 145 -15.65 -0.32 -19.22
C ASN A 145 -15.55 -1.47 -20.22
N GLY A 146 -15.71 -2.72 -19.75
CA GLY A 146 -15.78 -3.90 -20.61
C GLY A 146 -16.97 -3.85 -21.58
N ARG A 147 -18.14 -3.39 -21.11
CA ARG A 147 -19.31 -3.19 -21.97
C ARG A 147 -19.03 -2.15 -23.06
N ILE A 148 -18.42 -1.02 -22.69
CA ILE A 148 -18.05 0.05 -23.62
C ILE A 148 -17.06 -0.45 -24.67
N ALA A 149 -16.00 -1.18 -24.24
CA ALA A 149 -15.00 -1.76 -25.14
C ALA A 149 -15.63 -2.78 -26.11
N CYS A 150 -16.55 -3.60 -25.60
CA CYS A 150 -17.26 -4.60 -26.39
C CYS A 150 -18.17 -3.97 -27.45
N LEU A 151 -18.90 -2.91 -27.10
CA LEU A 151 -19.71 -2.14 -28.05
C LEU A 151 -18.84 -1.43 -29.11
N ALA A 152 -17.66 -0.94 -28.72
CA ALA A 152 -16.74 -0.25 -29.62
C ALA A 152 -16.13 -1.16 -30.71
N SER A 153 -16.12 -2.48 -30.51
CA SER A 153 -15.55 -3.43 -31.49
C SER A 153 -16.33 -3.48 -32.81
N GLY A 154 -17.65 -3.31 -32.77
CA GLY A 154 -18.53 -3.40 -33.94
C GLY A 154 -18.60 -4.78 -34.62
N LYS A 155 -17.90 -5.79 -34.09
CA LYS A 155 -17.82 -7.17 -34.61
C LYS A 155 -18.23 -8.18 -33.53
N PRO A 156 -18.66 -9.39 -33.91
CA PRO A 156 -18.87 -10.49 -32.98
C PRO A 156 -17.59 -10.76 -32.16
N THR A 157 -17.58 -10.35 -30.90
CA THR A 157 -16.42 -10.44 -30.03
C THR A 157 -16.83 -10.75 -28.60
N ALA A 158 -15.92 -11.43 -27.89
CA ALA A 158 -16.02 -11.65 -26.46
C ALA A 158 -14.95 -10.79 -25.77
N VAL A 159 -15.36 -9.87 -24.89
CA VAL A 159 -14.43 -9.05 -24.11
C VAL A 159 -14.39 -9.58 -22.69
N PRO A 160 -13.29 -10.22 -22.25
CA PRO A 160 -13.18 -10.73 -20.90
C PRO A 160 -13.16 -9.59 -19.88
N VAL A 161 -13.90 -9.76 -18.78
CA VAL A 161 -13.88 -8.86 -17.62
C VAL A 161 -13.02 -9.52 -16.53
N PRO A 162 -11.92 -8.89 -16.10
CA PRO A 162 -11.04 -9.47 -15.11
C PRO A 162 -11.73 -9.62 -13.74
N PHE A 163 -11.26 -10.58 -12.94
CA PHE A 163 -11.76 -10.93 -11.58
C PHE A 163 -13.14 -11.60 -11.48
N VAL A 164 -14.07 -11.31 -12.40
CA VAL A 164 -15.43 -11.87 -12.35
C VAL A 164 -15.64 -13.14 -13.18
N SER A 165 -14.57 -13.68 -13.79
CA SER A 165 -14.64 -14.86 -14.69
C SER A 165 -15.83 -14.78 -15.65
N ALA A 166 -16.05 -13.58 -16.18
CA ALA A 166 -17.17 -13.23 -17.03
C ALA A 166 -16.66 -12.49 -18.27
N SER A 167 -17.41 -12.57 -19.36
CA SER A 167 -17.07 -11.92 -20.62
C SER A 167 -18.30 -11.23 -21.17
N TRP A 168 -18.14 -10.03 -21.71
CA TRP A 168 -19.18 -9.40 -22.52
C TRP A 168 -19.19 -10.04 -23.90
N LEU A 169 -20.36 -10.52 -24.32
CA LEU A 169 -20.62 -10.97 -25.68
C LEU A 169 -21.30 -9.83 -26.44
N CYS A 170 -20.67 -9.39 -27.52
CA CYS A 170 -21.21 -8.38 -28.43
C CYS A 170 -21.26 -8.92 -29.85
N GLY A 171 -22.22 -8.43 -30.63
CA GLY A 171 -22.37 -8.72 -32.04
C GLY A 171 -23.33 -7.74 -32.70
N PRO A 172 -23.30 -7.63 -34.04
CA PRO A 172 -24.20 -6.74 -34.76
C PRO A 172 -25.65 -7.18 -34.56
N GLY A 173 -26.53 -6.24 -34.21
CA GLY A 173 -27.97 -6.49 -34.10
C GLY A 173 -28.44 -7.09 -32.76
N PHE A 174 -27.54 -7.33 -31.79
CA PHE A 174 -27.92 -7.85 -30.47
C PHE A 174 -27.41 -6.95 -29.34
N PRO A 175 -28.19 -6.74 -28.27
CA PRO A 175 -27.71 -6.03 -27.10
C PRO A 175 -26.57 -6.82 -26.43
N PRO A 176 -25.57 -6.13 -25.85
CA PRO A 176 -24.47 -6.81 -25.17
C PRO A 176 -25.01 -7.65 -24.01
N ARG A 177 -24.51 -8.88 -23.87
CA ARG A 177 -24.86 -9.80 -22.78
C ARG A 177 -23.60 -10.22 -22.05
N LEU A 178 -23.61 -10.17 -20.73
CA LEU A 178 -22.50 -10.67 -19.92
C LEU A 178 -22.71 -12.16 -19.69
N VAL A 179 -21.78 -12.98 -20.17
CA VAL A 179 -21.73 -14.42 -19.88
C VAL A 179 -20.75 -14.68 -18.74
N GLY A 180 -21.12 -15.50 -17.77
CA GLY A 180 -20.24 -15.88 -16.66
C GLY A 180 -20.60 -17.24 -16.09
N LYS A 181 -19.78 -17.71 -15.14
CA LYS A 181 -20.07 -18.92 -14.36
C LYS A 181 -20.45 -18.51 -12.95
N ALA A 182 -21.61 -18.99 -12.49
CA ALA A 182 -22.03 -18.81 -11.11
C ALA A 182 -21.02 -19.51 -10.18
N PRO A 183 -20.60 -18.86 -9.09
CA PRO A 183 -19.61 -19.43 -8.17
C PRO A 183 -20.13 -20.65 -7.42
N VAL A 184 -21.46 -20.80 -7.32
CA VAL A 184 -22.12 -21.99 -6.78
C VAL A 184 -22.64 -22.84 -7.93
N GLY A 185 -22.22 -24.11 -7.99
CA GLY A 185 -22.73 -25.08 -8.96
C GLY A 185 -22.18 -24.95 -10.39
N GLY A 186 -21.33 -23.94 -10.68
CA GLY A 186 -20.69 -23.78 -11.98
C GLY A 186 -21.65 -23.50 -13.14
N VAL A 187 -22.89 -23.10 -12.82
CA VAL A 187 -23.96 -22.83 -13.80
C VAL A 187 -23.57 -21.64 -14.66
N VAL A 188 -23.66 -21.77 -15.98
CA VAL A 188 -23.44 -20.66 -16.90
C VAL A 188 -24.66 -19.75 -16.86
N TYR A 189 -24.41 -18.45 -16.66
CA TYR A 189 -25.44 -17.41 -16.72
C TYR A 189 -25.14 -16.42 -17.83
N LEU A 190 -26.21 -15.87 -18.40
CA LEU A 190 -26.20 -14.76 -19.33
C LEU A 190 -27.07 -13.65 -18.73
N ALA A 191 -26.56 -12.43 -18.58
CA ALA A 191 -27.32 -11.31 -18.02
C ALA A 191 -27.17 -10.06 -18.88
N HIS A 192 -28.19 -9.19 -18.88
CA HIS A 192 -28.09 -7.88 -19.55
C HIS A 192 -27.24 -6.91 -18.75
N ARG A 193 -27.47 -6.86 -17.44
CA ARG A 193 -26.75 -6.01 -16.50
C ARG A 193 -26.34 -6.83 -15.30
N VAL A 194 -25.14 -6.53 -14.82
CA VAL A 194 -24.57 -7.14 -13.63
C VAL A 194 -24.04 -6.04 -12.75
N GLU A 195 -24.49 -6.03 -11.50
CA GLU A 195 -24.05 -5.08 -10.48
C GLU A 195 -23.61 -5.85 -9.24
N LEU A 196 -22.41 -5.57 -8.76
CA LEU A 196 -21.90 -6.11 -7.51
C LEU A 196 -22.10 -5.09 -6.39
N SER A 197 -22.47 -5.56 -5.21
CA SER A 197 -22.45 -4.72 -4.02
C SER A 197 -21.02 -4.23 -3.73
N GLY A 198 -20.91 -3.10 -3.03
CA GLY A 198 -19.60 -2.51 -2.67
C GLY A 198 -18.67 -3.47 -1.92
N ASP A 199 -19.22 -4.42 -1.17
CA ASP A 199 -18.49 -5.45 -0.41
C ASP A 199 -18.34 -6.79 -1.16
N LEU A 200 -18.79 -6.87 -2.42
CA LEU A 200 -18.76 -8.05 -3.30
C LEU A 200 -19.52 -9.28 -2.76
N ARG A 201 -20.45 -9.10 -1.81
CA ARG A 201 -21.25 -10.19 -1.24
C ARG A 201 -22.56 -10.45 -1.94
N THR A 202 -23.03 -9.46 -2.70
CA THR A 202 -24.26 -9.51 -3.45
C THR A 202 -23.97 -9.28 -4.93
N LEU A 203 -24.53 -10.12 -5.78
CA LEU A 203 -24.51 -9.99 -7.23
C LEU A 203 -25.96 -9.85 -7.71
N GLU A 204 -26.26 -8.71 -8.29
CA GLU A 204 -27.55 -8.40 -8.89
C GLU A 204 -27.43 -8.57 -10.40
N LEU A 205 -28.30 -9.42 -10.95
CA LEU A 205 -28.38 -9.74 -12.37
C LEU A 205 -29.75 -9.28 -12.87
N GLU A 206 -29.77 -8.48 -13.93
CA GLU A 206 -30.99 -8.11 -14.66
C GLU A 206 -31.08 -8.90 -15.96
N ASP A 207 -32.28 -9.39 -16.28
CA ASP A 207 -32.60 -10.27 -17.41
C ASP A 207 -31.63 -11.44 -17.53
N ALA A 208 -31.61 -12.25 -16.48
CA ALA A 208 -30.69 -13.37 -16.31
C ALA A 208 -31.26 -14.67 -16.88
N HIS A 209 -30.49 -15.33 -17.73
CA HIS A 209 -30.77 -16.64 -18.29
C HIS A 209 -29.75 -17.64 -17.74
N PHE A 210 -30.24 -18.80 -17.29
CA PHE A 210 -29.42 -19.89 -16.76
C PHE A 210 -29.67 -21.16 -17.55
N THR A 211 -28.62 -21.92 -17.81
CA THR A 211 -28.71 -23.26 -18.39
C THR A 211 -28.32 -24.30 -17.34
N VAL A 212 -29.32 -25.02 -16.81
CA VAL A 212 -29.12 -26.05 -15.77
C VAL A 212 -29.64 -27.39 -16.29
N LYS A 213 -28.74 -28.34 -16.59
CA LYS A 213 -29.10 -29.72 -16.99
C LYS A 213 -30.20 -29.76 -18.09
N ASN A 214 -30.01 -28.99 -19.16
CA ASN A 214 -30.94 -28.84 -20.31
C ASN A 214 -32.23 -28.05 -20.03
N VAL A 215 -32.40 -27.47 -18.85
CA VAL A 215 -33.47 -26.51 -18.56
C VAL A 215 -32.93 -25.10 -18.72
N GLU A 216 -33.63 -24.30 -19.53
CA GLU A 216 -33.40 -22.87 -19.65
C GLU A 216 -34.33 -22.12 -18.69
N LEU A 217 -33.75 -21.39 -17.74
CA LEU A 217 -34.47 -20.57 -16.78
C LEU A 217 -34.23 -19.10 -17.11
N SER A 218 -35.29 -18.33 -17.35
CA SER A 218 -35.23 -16.87 -17.54
C SER A 218 -35.81 -16.17 -16.33
N VAL A 219 -35.07 -15.23 -15.75
CA VAL A 219 -35.45 -14.46 -14.56
C VAL A 219 -35.19 -12.98 -14.82
N GLY A 220 -36.21 -12.13 -14.66
CA GLY A 220 -36.09 -10.69 -14.90
C GLY A 220 -35.11 -10.00 -13.93
N GLN A 221 -35.10 -10.41 -12.66
CA GLN A 221 -34.14 -9.92 -11.68
C GLN A 221 -33.73 -11.04 -10.73
N LEU A 222 -32.43 -11.27 -10.58
CA LEU A 222 -31.88 -12.24 -9.63
C LEU A 222 -30.84 -11.57 -8.74
N THR A 223 -31.05 -11.65 -7.44
CA THR A 223 -30.08 -11.18 -6.44
C THR A 223 -29.46 -12.40 -5.75
N LEU A 224 -28.20 -12.69 -6.07
CA LEU A 224 -27.42 -13.71 -5.39
C LEU A 224 -26.72 -13.08 -4.18
N ARG A 225 -27.01 -13.58 -2.97
CA ARG A 225 -26.39 -13.12 -1.71
C ARG A 225 -25.46 -14.19 -1.16
N GLY A 226 -24.51 -13.77 -0.32
CA GLY A 226 -23.61 -14.69 0.37
C GLY A 226 -22.47 -15.21 -0.49
N LEU A 227 -22.09 -14.44 -1.51
CA LEU A 227 -20.90 -14.76 -2.30
C LEU A 227 -19.65 -14.79 -1.40
N PRO A 228 -18.73 -15.74 -1.62
CA PRO A 228 -17.47 -15.73 -0.91
C PRO A 228 -16.76 -14.40 -1.21
N ALA A 229 -16.37 -13.68 -0.17
CA ALA A 229 -15.67 -12.41 -0.32
C ALA A 229 -14.26 -12.70 -0.87
N TYR A 230 -14.13 -12.78 -2.20
CA TYR A 230 -12.84 -12.90 -2.90
C TYR A 230 -11.91 -11.75 -2.53
N LEU A 231 -12.49 -10.59 -2.26
CA LEU A 231 -11.84 -9.43 -1.65
C LEU A 231 -12.72 -8.99 -0.47
N ARG A 232 -12.13 -8.86 0.72
CA ARG A 232 -12.84 -8.24 1.84
C ARG A 232 -12.76 -6.73 1.69
N ALA A 233 -13.92 -6.09 1.65
CA ALA A 233 -14.00 -4.65 1.91
C ALA A 233 -13.35 -4.37 3.27
N SER A 234 -12.48 -3.36 3.32
CA SER A 234 -11.94 -2.91 4.59
C SER A 234 -13.10 -2.38 5.44
N SER A 235 -13.34 -3.00 6.59
CA SER A 235 -14.32 -2.52 7.57
C SER A 235 -13.83 -1.28 8.31
N VAL A 236 -12.58 -0.86 8.06
CA VAL A 236 -11.95 0.28 8.68
C VAL A 236 -12.24 1.54 7.85
N PRO A 237 -12.86 2.59 8.43
CA PRO A 237 -13.01 3.86 7.74
C PRO A 237 -11.65 4.40 7.26
N ALA A 238 -11.62 4.91 6.03
CA ALA A 238 -10.39 5.36 5.37
C ALA A 238 -9.61 6.40 6.21
N SER A 239 -10.32 7.26 6.95
CA SER A 239 -9.71 8.25 7.84
C SER A 239 -8.96 7.62 9.02
N PHE A 240 -9.50 6.58 9.65
CA PHE A 240 -8.83 5.88 10.74
C PHE A 240 -7.62 5.08 10.25
N ARG A 241 -7.72 4.43 9.08
CA ARG A 241 -6.57 3.79 8.44
C ARG A 241 -5.44 4.80 8.19
N ALA A 242 -5.77 5.93 7.57
CA ALA A 242 -4.80 6.98 7.28
C ALA A 242 -4.14 7.50 8.57
N LEU A 243 -4.92 7.78 9.61
CA LEU A 243 -4.41 8.23 10.90
C LEU A 243 -3.48 7.19 11.54
N ALA A 244 -3.88 5.91 11.58
CA ALA A 244 -3.10 4.84 12.17
C ALA A 244 -1.77 4.63 11.44
N LEU A 245 -1.77 4.67 10.10
CA LEU A 245 -0.57 4.56 9.29
C LEU A 245 0.35 5.77 9.48
N VAL A 246 -0.18 6.99 9.47
CA VAL A 246 0.61 8.22 9.71
C VAL A 246 1.25 8.20 11.08
N LEU A 247 0.49 7.91 12.14
CA LEU A 247 1.04 7.84 13.50
C LEU A 247 2.09 6.73 13.62
N GLY A 248 1.83 5.54 13.07
CA GLY A 248 2.79 4.44 13.11
C GLY A 248 4.07 4.75 12.34
N ALA A 249 3.95 5.41 11.19
CA ALA A 249 5.10 5.80 10.40
C ALA A 249 5.93 6.89 11.08
N LEU A 250 5.29 7.91 11.66
CA LEU A 250 5.96 8.97 12.43
C LEU A 250 6.67 8.42 13.66
N VAL A 251 5.98 7.57 14.44
CA VAL A 251 6.57 6.91 15.61
C VAL A 251 7.78 6.07 15.20
N SER A 252 7.66 5.30 14.11
CA SER A 252 8.79 4.51 13.61
C SER A 252 9.95 5.36 13.11
N ALA A 253 9.69 6.43 12.36
CA ALA A 253 10.71 7.33 11.83
C ALA A 253 11.48 8.04 12.95
N LEU A 254 10.77 8.52 13.98
CA LEU A 254 11.39 9.15 15.15
C LEU A 254 12.16 8.12 15.98
N ALA A 255 11.59 6.93 16.21
CA ALA A 255 12.25 5.85 16.93
C ALA A 255 13.53 5.40 16.21
N SER A 256 13.51 5.27 14.87
CA SER A 256 14.67 4.83 14.10
C SER A 256 15.82 5.84 14.17
N VAL A 257 15.52 7.14 14.07
CA VAL A 257 16.51 8.22 14.22
C VAL A 257 17.09 8.25 15.63
N LEU A 258 16.24 8.26 16.67
CA LEU A 258 16.67 8.29 18.06
C LEU A 258 17.48 7.04 18.43
N PHE A 259 17.07 5.87 17.94
CA PHE A 259 17.80 4.63 18.15
C PHE A 259 19.16 4.67 17.47
N THR A 260 19.24 5.13 16.22
CA THR A 260 20.48 5.23 15.46
C THR A 260 21.49 6.16 16.12
N PHE A 261 21.04 7.29 16.67
CA PHE A 261 21.91 8.20 17.45
C PHE A 261 22.39 7.59 18.77
N ARG A 262 21.53 6.82 19.47
CA ARG A 262 21.88 6.19 20.75
C ARG A 262 22.76 4.97 20.59
N ARG A 263 22.55 4.20 19.52
CA ARG A 263 23.26 2.96 19.23
C ARG A 263 23.67 2.99 17.77
N ALA A 264 24.82 3.61 17.53
CA ALA A 264 25.48 3.66 16.23
C ALA A 264 25.53 2.27 15.59
N PRO A 265 24.69 1.96 14.58
CA PRO A 265 24.90 0.74 13.83
C PRO A 265 26.25 0.88 13.11
N ARG A 266 27.05 -0.18 13.00
CA ARG A 266 28.31 -0.13 12.23
C ARG A 266 28.12 -0.22 10.71
N HIS A 267 26.93 -0.62 10.26
CA HIS A 267 26.66 -0.85 8.84
C HIS A 267 25.33 -0.22 8.46
N SER A 268 25.31 0.38 7.28
CA SER A 268 24.17 1.08 6.73
C SER A 268 22.95 0.19 6.51
N LEU A 269 23.17 -1.08 6.10
CA LEU A 269 22.09 -2.05 5.92
C LEU A 269 21.31 -2.32 7.21
N ILE A 270 21.97 -2.30 8.37
CA ILE A 270 21.29 -2.46 9.65
C ILE A 270 20.43 -1.24 9.97
N ALA A 271 20.90 -0.03 9.67
CA ALA A 271 20.11 1.17 9.87
C ALA A 271 18.82 1.14 9.01
N VAL A 272 18.95 0.71 7.74
CA VAL A 272 17.80 0.52 6.84
C VAL A 272 16.83 -0.54 7.38
N ALA A 273 17.35 -1.69 7.82
CA ALA A 273 16.53 -2.78 8.38
C ALA A 273 15.77 -2.34 9.65
N VAL A 274 16.43 -1.59 10.55
CA VAL A 274 15.79 -1.00 11.74
C VAL A 274 14.69 -0.03 11.33
N GLY A 275 14.98 0.89 10.39
CA GLY A 275 13.99 1.85 9.90
C GLY A 275 12.78 1.21 9.22
N ALA A 276 12.97 0.11 8.48
CA ALA A 276 11.91 -0.62 7.78
C ALA A 276 11.08 -1.56 8.69
N SER A 277 11.61 -1.97 9.85
CA SER A 277 10.93 -2.93 10.72
C SER A 277 9.61 -2.42 11.31
N GLY A 278 9.57 -1.17 11.78
CA GLY A 278 8.36 -0.56 12.33
C GLY A 278 7.20 -0.45 11.34
N PRO A 279 7.40 0.12 10.14
CA PRO A 279 6.33 0.24 9.14
C PRO A 279 5.81 -1.13 8.68
N LEU A 280 6.68 -2.13 8.55
CA LEU A 280 6.27 -3.50 8.22
C LEU A 280 5.41 -4.13 9.34
N ALA A 281 5.78 -3.92 10.60
CA ALA A 281 4.98 -4.36 11.74
C ALA A 281 3.61 -3.64 11.80
N ALA A 282 3.59 -2.33 11.53
CA ALA A 282 2.37 -1.53 11.45
C ALA A 282 1.41 -2.07 10.38
N LEU A 283 1.92 -2.36 9.17
CA LEU A 283 1.16 -2.98 8.09
C LEU A 283 0.64 -4.37 8.48
N GLY A 284 1.46 -5.18 9.15
CA GLY A 284 1.05 -6.50 9.64
C GLY A 284 -0.11 -6.42 10.64
N VAL A 285 -0.01 -5.53 11.62
CA VAL A 285 -1.08 -5.32 12.62
C VAL A 285 -2.34 -4.75 11.97
N LEU A 286 -2.21 -3.75 11.07
CA LEU A 286 -3.36 -3.21 10.36
C LEU A 286 -4.08 -4.29 9.54
N ARG A 287 -3.33 -5.15 8.85
CA ARG A 287 -3.88 -6.27 8.09
C ARG A 287 -4.60 -7.28 8.98
N LEU A 288 -4.08 -7.55 10.17
CA LEU A 288 -4.76 -8.41 11.16
C LEU A 288 -6.07 -7.77 11.66
N LEU A 289 -6.07 -6.45 11.91
CA LEU A 289 -7.28 -5.73 12.33
C LEU A 289 -8.34 -5.71 11.22
N GLU A 290 -7.95 -5.55 9.95
CA GLU A 290 -8.86 -5.62 8.80
C GLU A 290 -9.47 -7.03 8.59
N GLN A 291 -8.87 -8.07 9.16
CA GLN A 291 -9.40 -9.44 9.09
C GLN A 291 -10.45 -9.76 10.16
N LEU A 292 -10.64 -8.89 11.16
CA LEU A 292 -11.62 -9.12 12.22
C LEU A 292 -13.06 -8.91 11.69
N PRO A 293 -13.99 -9.85 11.95
CA PRO A 293 -15.36 -9.80 11.40
C PRO A 293 -16.24 -8.70 12.00
N ARG A 294 -15.86 -8.17 13.17
CA ARG A 294 -16.51 -7.02 13.81
C ARG A 294 -15.55 -5.85 13.72
N GLY A 295 -16.07 -4.67 13.36
CA GLY A 295 -15.29 -3.45 13.30
C GLY A 295 -14.46 -3.31 14.58
N PRO A 296 -13.12 -3.22 14.48
CA PRO A 296 -12.27 -3.19 15.66
C PRO A 296 -12.66 -2.00 16.53
N ALA A 297 -12.74 -2.20 17.84
CA ALA A 297 -12.90 -1.10 18.78
C ALA A 297 -11.81 -0.06 18.51
N PHE A 298 -12.15 1.23 18.56
CA PHE A 298 -11.24 2.33 18.26
C PHE A 298 -9.88 2.19 18.99
N ALA A 299 -9.91 1.69 20.22
CA ALA A 299 -8.72 1.42 21.03
C ALA A 299 -7.70 0.46 20.37
N LEU A 300 -8.15 -0.51 19.56
CA LEU A 300 -7.26 -1.45 18.88
C LEU A 300 -6.39 -0.78 17.81
N PHE A 301 -6.79 0.38 17.27
CA PHE A 301 -5.95 1.13 16.32
C PHE A 301 -4.70 1.71 16.98
N LEU A 302 -4.70 1.90 18.31
CA LEU A 302 -3.50 2.32 19.04
C LEU A 302 -2.40 1.24 19.03
N LEU A 303 -2.75 -0.01 18.73
CA LEU A 303 -1.77 -1.08 18.55
C LEU A 303 -0.88 -0.87 17.33
N VAL A 304 -1.36 -0.16 16.29
CA VAL A 304 -0.59 0.09 15.05
C VAL A 304 0.67 0.93 15.34
N PRO A 305 0.58 2.14 15.94
CA PRO A 305 1.77 2.90 16.28
C PRO A 305 2.61 2.26 17.39
N ALA A 306 1.97 1.56 18.35
CA ALA A 306 2.70 0.83 19.39
C ALA A 306 3.55 -0.30 18.81
N ALA A 307 2.99 -1.09 17.88
CA ALA A 307 3.72 -2.14 17.18
C ALA A 307 4.84 -1.56 16.29
N ALA A 308 4.59 -0.43 15.62
CA ALA A 308 5.60 0.25 14.82
C ALA A 308 6.81 0.68 15.66
N GLY A 309 6.58 1.40 16.77
CA GLY A 309 7.64 1.83 17.67
C GLY A 309 8.33 0.66 18.36
N GLY A 310 7.55 -0.31 18.84
CA GLY A 310 8.05 -1.52 19.52
C GLY A 310 8.93 -2.37 18.62
N ALA A 311 8.52 -2.62 17.36
CA ALA A 311 9.30 -3.39 16.40
C ALA A 311 10.61 -2.68 16.04
N THR A 312 10.59 -1.36 15.80
CA THR A 312 11.81 -0.57 15.53
C THR A 312 12.78 -0.61 16.71
N ALA A 313 12.28 -0.46 17.94
CA ALA A 313 13.10 -0.55 19.14
C ALA A 313 13.68 -1.97 19.33
N LEU A 314 12.85 -3.01 19.18
CA LEU A 314 13.25 -4.40 19.33
C LEU A 314 14.29 -4.82 18.28
N ALA A 315 14.06 -4.50 17.00
CA ALA A 315 15.00 -4.75 15.92
C ALA A 315 16.34 -4.06 16.18
N GLY A 316 16.30 -2.81 16.62
CA GLY A 316 17.48 -2.09 17.06
C GLY A 316 18.24 -2.83 18.19
N VAL A 317 17.53 -3.24 19.24
CA VAL A 317 18.13 -3.95 20.39
C VAL A 317 18.77 -5.27 19.95
N ILE A 318 18.04 -6.11 19.22
CA ILE A 318 18.51 -7.42 18.76
C ILE A 318 19.75 -7.27 17.89
N LEU A 319 19.70 -6.39 16.88
CA LEU A 319 20.81 -6.18 15.94
C LEU A 319 22.03 -5.54 16.62
N SER A 320 21.83 -4.78 17.70
CA SER A 320 22.94 -4.28 18.53
C SER A 320 23.61 -5.37 19.37
N ARG A 321 22.86 -6.37 19.85
CA ARG A 321 23.36 -7.45 20.72
C ARG A 321 24.06 -8.59 19.98
N LEU A 322 23.54 -9.01 18.82
CA LEU A 322 24.13 -10.09 17.99
C LEU A 322 25.60 -9.85 17.61
N ARG A 323 26.09 -8.62 17.78
CA ARG A 323 27.44 -8.20 17.43
C ARG A 323 28.47 -8.32 18.53
N TRP A 324 28.07 -8.42 19.80
CA TRP A 324 29.03 -8.60 20.89
C TRP A 324 29.58 -10.04 20.91
N SER A 325 28.75 -11.01 20.51
CA SER A 325 29.12 -12.43 20.48
C SER A 325 30.21 -12.77 19.46
N ARG A 326 30.25 -12.14 18.27
CA ARG A 326 31.25 -12.45 17.24
C ARG A 326 32.67 -11.99 17.55
N ARG A 327 32.88 -11.09 18.52
CA ARG A 327 34.22 -10.63 18.90
C ARG A 327 34.86 -11.48 19.99
N ALA A 328 34.07 -12.23 20.74
CA ALA A 328 34.58 -13.08 21.81
C ALA A 328 35.11 -14.45 21.31
N GLY A 329 34.93 -14.77 20.02
CA GLY A 329 35.32 -16.05 19.43
C GLY A 329 36.55 -16.01 18.51
N THR A 330 37.26 -14.87 18.45
CA THR A 330 38.45 -14.70 17.59
C THR A 330 39.69 -14.24 18.36
N SER A 331 39.71 -14.48 19.67
CA SER A 331 40.84 -14.20 20.56
C SER A 331 41.42 -15.49 21.11
#